data_AF-A0A661N9V5-F1
#
_entry.id   AF-A0A661N9V5-F1
#
_cell.length_a   1.000
_cell.length_b   1.000
_cell.length_c   1.000
_cell.angle_alpha   90.00
_cell.angle_beta   90.00
_cell.angle_gamma   90.00
#
_symmetry.space_group_name_H-M   'P 1'
#
loop_
_entity.id
_entity.type
_entity.pdbx_description
1 polymer ?
#
loop_
_entity_poly.entity_id
_entity_poly.type
_entity_poly.pdbx_seq_one_letter_code
_entity_poly.pdbx_strand_id
1 'polypeptide(L)'
;MRVLLSLAVLLLPLLGATSCSVILPADAVQCEAAEDCIARGFPTDTRCNQQVCEAPPYDPIWGCLGMVEEPVAVPGETHMYSQLVVDALTGMPIPSLTSRLCSSVDVNCDAPLVEDVPITADGRMEVTVISGFRGYFEMTADGFMQTLMPIGPIVKDSDPGAEKVQLARTVVVESVARTAGFEVDPTKGHILALLASCDGFGRAGVSFSHDPASGDQFYLIGLSPDVTAPASDESGNSGVFNMDPGFVTLTATLHETGEFIGLQRVLVRAGSMTYMDLGPSSGP
;
A
#
# COMPACT_ATOMS: atom_id res chain seq x y z
N MET A 1 -41.46 -0.22 -60.66
CA MET A 1 -40.20 -0.71 -60.05
C MET A 1 -40.37 -0.74 -58.54
N ARG A 2 -40.57 -1.92 -57.97
CA ARG A 2 -40.65 -2.14 -56.51
C ARG A 2 -39.30 -2.73 -56.09
N VAL A 3 -38.57 -2.05 -55.20
CA VAL A 3 -37.34 -2.56 -54.58
C VAL A 3 -37.70 -3.02 -53.18
N LEU A 4 -37.57 -4.33 -52.95
CA LEU A 4 -37.74 -5.00 -51.66
C LEU A 4 -36.42 -4.88 -50.88
N LEU A 5 -36.47 -4.29 -49.68
CA LEU A 5 -35.37 -4.23 -48.73
C LEU A 5 -35.49 -5.43 -47.77
N SER A 6 -34.59 -6.41 -47.88
CA SER A 6 -34.52 -7.54 -46.96
C SER A 6 -33.71 -7.17 -45.72
N LEU A 7 -34.37 -7.19 -44.57
CA LEU A 7 -33.80 -7.00 -43.24
C LEU A 7 -33.24 -8.34 -42.74
N ALA A 8 -31.92 -8.49 -42.68
CA ALA A 8 -31.26 -9.67 -42.10
C ALA A 8 -30.96 -9.41 -40.62
N VAL A 9 -31.74 -10.03 -39.73
CA VAL A 9 -31.52 -10.05 -38.28
C VAL A 9 -30.50 -11.14 -37.97
N LEU A 10 -29.28 -10.75 -37.56
CA LEU A 10 -28.29 -11.67 -37.00
C LEU A 10 -28.61 -11.89 -35.51
N LEU A 11 -29.00 -13.12 -35.15
CA LEU A 11 -29.03 -13.59 -33.76
C LEU A 11 -27.60 -14.00 -33.34
N LEU A 12 -27.01 -13.30 -32.37
CA LEU A 12 -25.80 -13.74 -31.66
C LEU A 12 -26.20 -14.59 -30.43
N PRO A 13 -25.58 -15.75 -30.18
CA PRO A 13 -25.83 -16.54 -28.97
C PRO A 13 -25.06 -15.95 -27.77
N LEU A 14 -25.78 -15.50 -26.75
CA LEU A 14 -25.21 -15.21 -25.43
C LEU A 14 -24.78 -16.53 -24.76
N LEU A 15 -23.48 -16.80 -24.72
CA LEU A 15 -22.89 -17.80 -23.85
C LEU A 15 -22.76 -17.20 -22.44
N GLY A 16 -23.77 -17.42 -21.61
CA GLY A 16 -23.75 -17.03 -20.20
C GLY A 16 -22.80 -17.92 -19.40
N ALA A 17 -21.84 -17.31 -18.70
CA ALA A 17 -21.05 -17.99 -17.69
C ALA A 17 -21.96 -18.47 -16.56
N THR A 18 -22.22 -19.77 -16.48
CA THR A 18 -22.97 -20.38 -15.38
C THR A 18 -22.05 -20.53 -14.18
N SER A 19 -22.16 -19.63 -13.21
CA SER A 19 -21.62 -19.89 -11.87
C SER A 19 -22.43 -21.03 -11.23
N CYS A 20 -21.83 -22.21 -11.17
CA CYS A 20 -22.43 -23.37 -10.51
C CYS A 20 -22.39 -23.14 -8.99
N SER A 21 -23.42 -22.48 -8.45
CA SER A 21 -23.66 -22.50 -7.00
C SER A 21 -24.13 -23.91 -6.65
N VAL A 22 -23.26 -24.72 -6.05
CA VAL A 22 -23.64 -26.03 -5.53
C VAL A 22 -24.40 -25.80 -4.24
N ILE A 23 -25.73 -25.86 -4.30
CA ILE A 23 -26.57 -25.90 -3.10
C ILE A 23 -26.45 -27.33 -2.54
N LEU A 24 -25.64 -27.49 -1.50
CA LEU A 24 -25.63 -28.72 -0.71
C LEU A 24 -26.87 -28.72 0.20
N PRO A 25 -27.51 -29.89 0.43
CA PRO A 25 -28.52 -30.05 1.46
C PRO A 25 -27.96 -29.57 2.80
N ALA A 26 -28.75 -28.83 3.59
CA ALA A 26 -28.31 -28.29 4.88
C ALA A 26 -27.93 -29.38 5.90
N ASP A 27 -28.34 -30.63 5.65
CA ASP A 27 -28.08 -31.83 6.44
C ASP A 27 -26.98 -32.74 5.85
N ALA A 28 -26.32 -32.33 4.76
CA ALA A 28 -25.25 -33.11 4.16
C ALA A 28 -23.99 -33.08 5.03
N VAL A 29 -23.62 -34.26 5.55
CA VAL A 29 -22.31 -34.51 6.20
C VAL A 29 -21.20 -34.24 5.20
N GLN A 30 -20.40 -33.21 5.46
CA GLN A 30 -19.24 -32.86 4.65
C GLN A 30 -17.99 -33.60 5.11
N CYS A 31 -17.87 -33.89 6.41
CA CYS A 31 -16.70 -34.53 6.99
C CYS A 31 -17.05 -35.36 8.24
N GLU A 32 -16.21 -36.34 8.53
CA GLU A 32 -16.14 -37.04 9.81
C GLU A 32 -14.86 -36.61 10.57
N ALA A 33 -13.82 -36.23 9.85
CA ALA A 33 -12.55 -35.72 10.37
C ALA A 33 -11.99 -34.57 9.52
N ALA A 34 -10.97 -33.86 10.02
CA ALA A 34 -10.36 -32.73 9.32
C ALA A 34 -9.71 -33.16 7.99
N GLU A 35 -9.17 -34.37 7.94
CA GLU A 35 -8.56 -34.98 6.76
C GLU A 35 -9.55 -35.10 5.59
N ASP A 36 -10.85 -35.27 5.88
CA ASP A 36 -11.89 -35.30 4.84
C ASP A 36 -12.02 -33.94 4.16
N CYS A 37 -11.86 -32.85 4.90
CA CYS A 37 -11.89 -31.50 4.36
C CYS A 37 -10.66 -31.25 3.47
N ILE A 38 -9.48 -31.66 3.92
CA ILE A 38 -8.25 -31.54 3.13
C ILE A 38 -8.36 -32.39 1.84
N ALA A 39 -8.88 -33.62 1.94
CA ALA A 39 -9.10 -34.49 0.78
C ALA A 39 -10.10 -33.91 -0.23
N ARG A 40 -11.02 -33.04 0.22
CA ARG A 40 -11.94 -32.28 -0.63
C ARG A 40 -11.34 -31.00 -1.22
N GLY A 41 -10.09 -30.67 -0.88
CA GLY A 41 -9.36 -29.52 -1.39
C GLY A 41 -9.47 -28.25 -0.54
N PHE A 42 -9.97 -28.34 0.69
CA PHE A 42 -9.92 -27.22 1.64
C PHE A 42 -8.49 -27.02 2.20
N PRO A 43 -8.16 -25.82 2.72
CA PRO A 43 -6.88 -25.55 3.39
C PRO A 43 -6.54 -26.54 4.51
N THR A 44 -5.25 -26.76 4.77
CA THR A 44 -4.77 -27.80 5.71
C THR A 44 -5.16 -27.58 7.17
N ASP A 45 -5.59 -26.38 7.53
CA ASP A 45 -6.05 -25.96 8.86
C ASP A 45 -7.58 -25.93 8.99
N THR A 46 -8.31 -26.34 7.95
CA THR A 46 -9.76 -26.53 7.97
C THR A 46 -10.13 -27.58 9.01
N ARG A 47 -11.18 -27.30 9.79
CA ARG A 47 -11.65 -28.19 10.86
C ARG A 47 -12.97 -28.82 10.46
N CYS A 48 -13.16 -30.09 10.83
CA CYS A 48 -14.49 -30.68 10.79
C CYS A 48 -15.24 -30.30 12.06
N ASN A 49 -16.20 -29.38 11.96
CA ASN A 49 -17.05 -28.97 13.08
C ASN A 49 -18.49 -29.32 12.77
N GLN A 50 -19.13 -30.12 13.65
CA GLN A 50 -20.49 -30.61 13.46
C GLN A 50 -20.76 -31.18 12.06
N GLN A 51 -19.81 -31.98 11.55
CA GLN A 51 -19.89 -32.60 10.21
C GLN A 51 -19.83 -31.62 9.04
N VAL A 52 -19.44 -30.36 9.28
CA VAL A 52 -19.22 -29.32 8.26
C VAL A 52 -17.73 -28.98 8.20
N CYS A 53 -17.20 -28.83 6.99
CA CYS A 53 -15.85 -28.33 6.80
C CYS A 53 -15.86 -26.82 7.05
N GLU A 54 -15.41 -26.42 8.23
CA GLU A 54 -15.25 -25.02 8.60
C GLU A 54 -13.82 -24.60 8.30
N ALA A 55 -13.67 -23.63 7.40
CA ALA A 55 -12.41 -22.95 7.20
C ALA A 55 -11.90 -22.43 8.57
N PRO A 56 -10.58 -22.35 8.76
CA PRO A 56 -10.02 -21.65 9.92
C PRO A 56 -10.67 -20.26 10.05
N PRO A 57 -10.83 -19.73 11.28
CA PRO A 57 -11.26 -18.35 11.44
C PRO A 57 -10.29 -17.46 10.66
N TYR A 58 -10.82 -16.71 9.70
CA TYR A 58 -10.05 -15.74 8.92
C TYR A 58 -9.49 -14.70 9.89
N ASP A 59 -8.17 -14.61 10.01
CA ASP A 59 -7.50 -13.52 10.71
C ASP A 59 -7.55 -12.28 9.80
N PRO A 60 -8.36 -11.26 10.10
CA PRO A 60 -8.46 -10.08 9.26
C PRO A 60 -7.19 -9.22 9.29
N ILE A 61 -6.31 -9.44 10.26
CA ILE A 61 -5.08 -8.68 10.45
C ILE A 61 -3.93 -9.33 9.70
N TRP A 62 -3.68 -10.62 9.91
CA TRP A 62 -2.51 -11.32 9.37
C TRP A 62 -2.85 -12.52 8.49
N GLY A 63 -4.13 -12.81 8.23
CA GLY A 63 -4.54 -13.98 7.45
C GLY A 63 -4.10 -13.97 5.98
N CYS A 64 -3.60 -12.84 5.47
CA CYS A 64 -3.04 -12.74 4.12
C CYS A 64 -1.52 -12.96 4.05
N LEU A 65 -0.82 -13.13 5.18
CA LEU A 65 0.63 -13.37 5.18
C LEU A 65 0.96 -14.64 4.37
N GLY A 66 1.92 -14.51 3.45
CA GLY A 66 2.30 -15.58 2.51
C GLY A 66 1.26 -15.89 1.41
N MET A 67 0.12 -15.19 1.41
CA MET A 67 -0.99 -15.37 0.47
C MET A 67 -1.21 -14.14 -0.42
N VAL A 68 -0.32 -13.15 -0.35
CA VAL A 68 -0.41 -11.94 -1.17
C VAL A 68 -0.06 -12.29 -2.62
N GLU A 69 -1.07 -12.20 -3.49
CA GLU A 69 -0.87 -12.32 -4.93
C GLU A 69 -0.32 -11.00 -5.49
N GLU A 70 0.79 -11.08 -6.22
CA GLU A 70 1.33 -9.92 -6.91
C GLU A 70 0.33 -9.42 -7.95
N PRO A 71 0.03 -8.11 -7.99
CA PRO A 71 -0.88 -7.57 -8.96
C PRO A 71 -0.35 -7.76 -10.40
N VAL A 72 -1.17 -8.36 -11.27
CA VAL A 72 -0.79 -8.69 -12.65
C VAL A 72 -1.18 -7.56 -13.59
N ALA A 73 -0.19 -6.99 -14.29
CA ALA A 73 -0.41 -5.96 -15.28
C ALA A 73 -1.10 -6.49 -16.54
N VAL A 74 -2.02 -5.71 -17.11
CA VAL A 74 -2.72 -6.03 -18.36
C VAL A 74 -2.23 -5.09 -19.46
N PRO A 75 -1.49 -5.58 -20.48
CA PRO A 75 -0.92 -4.72 -21.51
C PRO A 75 -1.96 -3.88 -22.25
N GLY A 76 -1.71 -2.57 -22.34
CA GLY A 76 -2.56 -1.62 -23.06
C GLY A 76 -3.74 -1.08 -22.25
N GLU A 77 -4.02 -1.61 -21.07
CA GLU A 77 -4.98 -1.01 -20.14
C GLU A 77 -4.39 0.19 -19.41
N THR A 78 -5.27 1.10 -18.99
CA THR A 78 -4.94 2.26 -18.17
C THR A 78 -5.87 2.32 -16.97
N HIS A 79 -5.36 2.82 -15.84
CA HIS A 79 -6.09 2.95 -14.59
C HIS A 79 -5.96 4.37 -14.05
N MET A 80 -7.03 4.86 -13.43
CA MET A 80 -7.04 6.10 -12.68
C MET A 80 -6.44 5.88 -11.29
N TYR A 81 -5.42 6.65 -10.96
CA TYR A 81 -4.90 6.77 -9.61
C TYR A 81 -5.35 8.11 -9.03
N SER A 82 -6.02 8.05 -7.87
CA SER A 82 -6.56 9.17 -7.11
C SER A 82 -6.11 9.04 -5.66
N GLN A 83 -5.46 10.09 -5.15
CA GLN A 83 -4.94 10.11 -3.78
C GLN A 83 -5.28 11.44 -3.12
N LEU A 84 -5.97 11.39 -1.98
CA LEU A 84 -6.21 12.56 -1.15
C LEU A 84 -4.92 12.96 -0.43
N VAL A 85 -4.49 14.21 -0.60
CA VAL A 85 -3.30 14.77 0.05
C VAL A 85 -3.70 15.93 0.95
N VAL A 86 -3.34 15.84 2.23
CA VAL A 86 -3.71 16.83 3.25
C VAL A 86 -2.52 17.20 4.12
N ASP A 87 -2.61 18.36 4.77
CA ASP A 87 -1.69 18.76 5.83
C ASP A 87 -1.86 17.83 7.03
N ALA A 88 -0.77 17.18 7.48
CA ALA A 88 -0.80 16.26 8.61
C ALA A 88 -1.34 16.89 9.91
N LEU A 89 -1.14 18.19 10.10
CA LEU A 89 -1.56 18.90 11.31
C LEU A 89 -3.03 19.35 11.26
N THR A 90 -3.48 19.87 10.12
CA THR A 90 -4.81 20.48 10.01
C THR A 90 -5.85 19.55 9.39
N GLY A 91 -5.42 18.50 8.68
CA GLY A 91 -6.30 17.63 7.89
C GLY A 91 -6.93 18.31 6.68
N MET A 92 -6.51 19.53 6.33
CA MET A 92 -7.04 20.31 5.22
C MET A 92 -6.21 20.11 3.94
N PRO A 93 -6.81 20.30 2.75
CA PRO A 93 -6.08 20.38 1.49
C PRO A 93 -4.99 21.45 1.53
N ILE A 94 -3.87 21.22 0.81
CA ILE A 94 -2.71 22.12 0.78
C ILE A 94 -2.77 23.01 -0.48
N PRO A 95 -3.08 24.32 -0.38
CA PRO A 95 -3.36 25.15 -1.56
C PRO A 95 -2.15 25.37 -2.48
N SER A 96 -0.93 25.30 -1.96
CA SER A 96 0.32 25.50 -2.70
C SER A 96 0.95 24.18 -3.17
N LEU A 97 0.23 23.06 -3.07
CA LEU A 97 0.76 21.77 -3.44
C LEU A 97 0.97 21.70 -4.96
N THR A 98 2.19 21.33 -5.35
CA THR A 98 2.52 20.91 -6.72
C THR A 98 2.99 19.47 -6.66
N SER A 99 2.71 18.70 -7.71
CA SER A 99 3.05 17.28 -7.77
C SER A 99 3.44 16.87 -9.18
N ARG A 100 4.48 16.04 -9.28
CA ARG A 100 4.95 15.44 -10.54
C ARG A 100 4.91 13.93 -10.43
N LEU A 101 4.55 13.26 -11.51
CA LEU A 101 4.59 11.80 -11.61
C LEU A 101 5.90 11.37 -12.30
N CYS A 102 6.70 10.59 -11.60
CA CYS A 102 8.04 10.18 -12.05
C CYS A 102 8.08 8.65 -12.20
N SER A 103 8.86 8.17 -13.16
CA SER A 103 9.12 6.73 -13.28
C SER A 103 10.09 6.26 -12.20
N SER A 104 10.03 4.99 -11.80
CA SER A 104 10.95 4.42 -10.80
C SER A 104 12.43 4.40 -11.24
N VAL A 105 12.71 4.57 -12.54
CA VAL A 105 14.08 4.66 -13.08
C VAL A 105 14.60 6.10 -13.15
N ASP A 106 13.72 7.10 -13.06
CA ASP A 106 14.08 8.51 -13.02
C ASP A 106 14.24 8.96 -11.57
N VAL A 107 15.43 8.75 -11.00
CA VAL A 107 15.73 8.99 -9.58
C VAL A 107 15.58 10.46 -9.19
N ASN A 108 15.82 11.40 -10.10
CA ASN A 108 15.78 12.83 -9.82
C ASN A 108 14.47 13.48 -10.27
N CYS A 109 13.60 12.74 -10.95
CA CYS A 109 12.43 13.28 -11.63
C CYS A 109 12.80 14.39 -12.64
N ASP A 110 13.89 14.18 -13.38
CA ASP A 110 14.38 15.12 -14.40
C ASP A 110 13.51 15.09 -15.68
N ALA A 111 12.81 13.97 -15.91
CA ALA A 111 11.92 13.74 -17.04
C ALA A 111 10.58 13.15 -16.55
N PRO A 112 9.76 13.95 -15.83
CA PRO A 112 8.50 13.47 -15.31
C PRO A 112 7.56 13.03 -16.44
N LEU A 113 6.77 12.01 -16.15
CA LEU A 113 5.70 11.56 -17.03
C LEU A 113 4.55 12.57 -17.05
N VAL A 114 4.34 13.27 -15.93
CA VAL A 114 3.39 14.36 -15.75
C VAL A 114 4.03 15.43 -14.86
N GLU A 115 4.26 16.63 -15.38
CA GLU A 115 4.91 17.75 -14.64
C GLU A 115 3.98 18.40 -13.60
N ASP A 116 2.71 18.60 -13.95
CA ASP A 116 1.72 19.27 -13.10
C ASP A 116 0.50 18.37 -12.93
N VAL A 117 0.60 17.39 -12.02
CA VAL A 117 -0.50 16.47 -11.73
C VAL A 117 -1.71 17.30 -11.25
N PRO A 118 -2.89 17.18 -11.89
CA PRO A 118 -4.07 17.92 -11.47
C PRO A 118 -4.43 17.64 -10.02
N ILE A 119 -4.63 18.71 -9.24
CA ILE A 119 -5.10 18.65 -7.86
C ILE A 119 -6.50 19.26 -7.78
N THR A 120 -7.46 18.49 -7.32
CA THR A 120 -8.84 18.94 -7.13
C THR A 120 -8.97 19.90 -5.94
N ALA A 121 -10.10 20.60 -5.85
CA ALA A 121 -10.35 21.54 -4.74
C ALA A 121 -10.38 20.88 -3.35
N ASP A 122 -10.71 19.58 -3.28
CA ASP A 122 -10.64 18.78 -2.05
C ASP A 122 -9.25 18.15 -1.80
N GLY A 123 -8.24 18.49 -2.60
CA GLY A 123 -6.85 18.07 -2.38
C GLY A 123 -6.49 16.71 -2.97
N ARG A 124 -7.22 16.22 -3.97
CA ARG A 124 -6.91 14.93 -4.62
C ARG A 124 -6.01 15.13 -5.80
N MET A 125 -4.92 14.38 -5.83
CA MET A 125 -4.11 14.20 -7.04
C MET A 125 -4.78 13.13 -7.90
N GLU A 126 -5.01 13.41 -9.18
CA GLU A 126 -5.61 12.46 -10.11
C GLU A 126 -4.77 12.31 -11.38
N VAL A 127 -4.41 11.07 -11.72
CA VAL A 127 -3.63 10.76 -12.92
C VAL A 127 -4.03 9.41 -13.50
N THR A 128 -4.08 9.33 -14.82
CA THR A 128 -4.25 8.05 -15.54
C THR A 128 -2.89 7.49 -15.91
N VAL A 129 -2.61 6.25 -15.50
CA VAL A 129 -1.36 5.54 -15.76
C VAL A 129 -1.62 4.22 -16.47
N ILE A 130 -0.61 3.68 -17.16
CA ILE A 130 -0.70 2.35 -17.77
C ILE A 130 -0.75 1.25 -16.69
N SER A 131 -1.42 0.14 -16.98
CA SER A 131 -1.45 -1.02 -16.09
C SER A 131 -0.04 -1.56 -15.83
N GLY A 132 0.25 -1.86 -14.56
CA GLY A 132 1.57 -2.25 -14.07
C GLY A 132 2.51 -1.08 -13.78
N PHE A 133 2.06 0.18 -13.89
CA PHE A 133 2.91 1.34 -13.60
C PHE A 133 3.51 1.27 -12.19
N ARG A 134 4.83 1.50 -12.11
CA ARG A 134 5.60 1.63 -10.87
C ARG A 134 6.45 2.90 -10.94
N GLY A 135 6.26 3.78 -9.98
CA GLY A 135 6.92 5.08 -9.96
C GLY A 135 6.76 5.76 -8.61
N TYR A 136 6.80 7.08 -8.61
CA TYR A 136 6.56 7.85 -7.41
C TYR A 136 6.01 9.22 -7.77
N PHE A 137 5.30 9.83 -6.82
CA PHE A 137 5.02 11.25 -6.87
C PHE A 137 6.13 12.02 -6.15
N GLU A 138 6.57 13.11 -6.76
CA GLU A 138 7.35 14.14 -6.10
C GLU A 138 6.44 15.31 -5.78
N MET A 139 6.28 15.62 -4.50
CA MET A 139 5.38 16.65 -4.00
C MET A 139 6.15 17.76 -3.31
N THR A 140 5.79 19.01 -3.61
CA THR A 140 6.35 20.21 -2.98
C THR A 140 5.25 21.19 -2.61
N ALA A 141 5.41 21.86 -1.46
CA ALA A 141 4.51 22.92 -1.01
C ALA A 141 5.25 23.86 -0.04
N ASP A 142 4.82 25.13 0.04
CA ASP A 142 5.44 26.12 0.91
C ASP A 142 5.37 25.71 2.40
N GLY A 143 6.53 25.59 3.04
CA GLY A 143 6.65 25.19 4.44
C GLY A 143 6.47 23.68 4.71
N PHE A 144 6.39 22.86 3.66
CA PHE A 144 6.41 21.41 3.74
C PHE A 144 7.76 20.86 3.31
N MET A 145 8.11 19.71 3.88
CA MET A 145 9.27 18.96 3.40
C MET A 145 8.92 18.35 2.04
N GLN A 146 9.85 18.41 1.08
CA GLN A 146 9.65 17.73 -0.21
C GLN A 146 9.33 16.26 0.06
N THR A 147 8.26 15.74 -0.54
CA THR A 147 7.80 14.38 -0.26
C THR A 147 7.91 13.52 -1.49
N LEU A 148 8.50 12.33 -1.33
CA LEU A 148 8.49 11.26 -2.31
C LEU A 148 7.48 10.21 -1.86
N MET A 149 6.56 9.85 -2.74
CA MET A 149 5.54 8.84 -2.46
C MET A 149 5.60 7.75 -3.53
N PRO A 150 6.27 6.62 -3.26
CA PRO A 150 6.28 5.48 -4.16
C PRO A 150 4.86 4.95 -4.41
N ILE A 151 4.56 4.60 -5.65
CA ILE A 151 3.28 3.99 -6.03
C ILE A 151 3.49 2.78 -6.95
N GLY A 152 2.53 1.86 -6.89
CA GLY A 152 2.41 0.73 -7.81
C GLY A 152 2.84 -0.63 -7.25
N PRO A 153 2.61 -1.72 -8.01
CA PRO A 153 2.08 -1.72 -9.38
C PRO A 153 0.59 -1.34 -9.44
N ILE A 154 0.23 -0.41 -10.32
CA ILE A 154 -1.18 0.00 -10.50
C ILE A 154 -1.84 -0.89 -11.55
N VAL A 155 -2.78 -1.77 -11.15
CA VAL A 155 -3.49 -2.70 -12.05
C VAL A 155 -5.01 -2.57 -12.01
N LYS A 156 -5.51 -1.64 -11.21
CA LYS A 156 -6.93 -1.29 -11.07
C LYS A 156 -7.03 0.18 -10.68
N ASP A 157 -8.18 0.78 -10.93
CA ASP A 157 -8.49 2.11 -10.41
C ASP A 157 -8.37 2.14 -8.88
N SER A 158 -7.75 3.19 -8.35
CA SER A 158 -7.74 3.43 -6.90
C SER A 158 -9.15 3.73 -6.41
N ASP A 159 -9.51 3.23 -5.23
CA ASP A 159 -10.72 3.69 -4.57
C ASP A 159 -10.50 5.14 -4.08
N PRO A 160 -11.30 6.12 -4.53
CA PRO A 160 -11.17 7.49 -4.06
C PRO A 160 -11.29 7.61 -2.53
N GLY A 161 -11.94 6.68 -1.84
CA GLY A 161 -12.06 6.70 -0.38
C GLY A 161 -10.87 6.11 0.39
N ALA A 162 -9.98 5.36 -0.27
CA ALA A 162 -9.23 4.33 0.44
C ALA A 162 -8.06 4.81 1.30
N GLU A 163 -7.48 5.99 1.04
CA GLU A 163 -6.34 6.43 1.84
C GLU A 163 -6.12 7.94 1.74
N LYS A 164 -5.51 8.52 2.77
CA LYS A 164 -5.07 9.93 2.77
C LYS A 164 -3.58 9.96 3.03
N VAL A 165 -2.87 10.78 2.25
CA VAL A 165 -1.45 11.04 2.44
C VAL A 165 -1.32 12.34 3.20
N GLN A 166 -0.63 12.26 4.34
CA GLN A 166 -0.49 13.37 5.26
C GLN A 166 0.90 13.98 5.12
N LEU A 167 1.01 15.12 4.45
CA LEU A 167 2.30 15.79 4.30
C LEU A 167 2.68 16.50 5.59
N ALA A 168 3.89 16.24 6.05
CA ALA A 168 4.44 16.89 7.24
C ALA A 168 5.09 18.24 6.88
N ARG A 169 4.76 19.26 7.67
CA ARG A 169 5.46 20.55 7.62
C ARG A 169 6.91 20.37 8.08
N THR A 170 7.86 21.09 7.48
CA THR A 170 9.29 20.98 7.85
C THR A 170 9.51 21.20 9.34
N VAL A 171 8.84 22.21 9.91
CA VAL A 171 8.93 22.51 11.35
C VAL A 171 8.37 21.41 12.26
N VAL A 172 7.41 20.62 11.76
CA VAL A 172 6.86 19.47 12.50
C VAL A 172 7.88 18.33 12.48
N VAL A 173 8.46 18.03 11.31
CA VAL A 173 9.51 17.01 11.17
C VAL A 173 10.70 17.34 12.10
N GLU A 174 11.19 18.58 12.06
CA GLU A 174 12.26 19.05 12.95
C GLU A 174 11.90 18.92 14.43
N SER A 175 10.65 19.18 14.81
CA SER A 175 10.19 19.07 16.20
C SER A 175 10.13 17.61 16.66
N VAL A 176 9.67 16.70 15.81
CA VAL A 176 9.66 15.26 16.11
C VAL A 176 11.10 14.76 16.24
N ALA A 177 11.99 15.10 15.30
CA ALA A 177 13.40 14.73 15.36
C ALA A 177 14.07 15.21 16.66
N ARG A 178 13.87 16.47 17.06
CA ARG A 178 14.40 17.01 18.33
C ARG A 178 13.86 16.28 19.55
N THR A 179 12.57 15.88 19.53
CA THR A 179 11.96 15.12 20.62
C THR A 179 12.60 13.73 20.75
N ALA A 180 12.98 13.13 19.62
CA ALA A 180 13.72 11.88 19.56
C ALA A 180 15.22 12.01 19.91
N GLY A 181 15.72 13.23 20.15
CA GLY A 181 17.12 13.50 20.47
C GLY A 181 18.04 13.71 19.25
N PHE A 182 17.47 13.98 18.07
CA PHE A 182 18.22 14.17 16.83
C PHE A 182 18.12 15.61 16.31
N GLU A 183 19.08 15.98 15.47
CA GLU A 183 19.02 17.17 14.62
C GLU A 183 18.81 16.70 13.17
N VAL A 184 17.92 17.38 12.44
CA VAL A 184 17.68 17.07 11.02
C VAL A 184 18.87 17.54 10.19
N ASP A 185 19.52 16.61 9.47
CA ASP A 185 20.58 16.90 8.52
C ASP A 185 19.99 17.14 7.12
N PRO A 186 20.07 18.35 6.56
CA PRO A 186 19.48 18.67 5.25
C PRO A 186 20.19 17.95 4.08
N THR A 187 21.36 17.34 4.30
CA THR A 187 22.06 16.54 3.30
C THR A 187 21.60 15.08 3.25
N LYS A 188 20.73 14.69 4.19
CA LYS A 188 20.15 13.37 4.32
C LYS A 188 18.67 13.39 3.97
N GLY A 189 18.09 12.22 3.76
CA GLY A 189 16.64 12.07 3.64
C GLY A 189 16.03 11.48 4.90
N HIS A 190 14.71 11.37 4.89
CA HIS A 190 13.92 10.80 5.97
C HIS A 190 12.92 9.80 5.40
N ILE A 191 12.54 8.81 6.20
CA ILE A 191 11.48 7.88 5.87
C ILE A 191 10.41 7.97 6.96
N LEU A 192 9.15 8.02 6.53
CA LEU A 192 7.98 7.81 7.38
C LEU A 192 7.23 6.62 6.79
N ALA A 193 7.05 5.58 7.60
CA ALA A 193 6.45 4.32 7.21
C ALA A 193 5.21 4.03 8.05
N LEU A 194 4.17 3.52 7.40
CA LEU A 194 3.05 2.86 8.07
C LEU A 194 3.26 1.34 8.02
N LEU A 195 3.42 0.71 9.18
CA LEU A 195 3.54 -0.74 9.30
C LEU A 195 2.15 -1.36 9.28
N ALA A 196 1.68 -1.69 8.08
CA ALA A 196 0.28 -2.04 7.80
C ALA A 196 0.01 -3.55 7.86
N SER A 197 -1.22 -3.91 8.21
CA SER A 197 -1.76 -5.28 8.09
C SER A 197 -2.45 -5.53 6.74
N CYS A 198 -3.04 -6.72 6.60
CA CYS A 198 -3.82 -7.15 5.43
C CYS A 198 -5.00 -6.23 5.07
N ASP A 199 -5.51 -5.47 6.03
CA ASP A 199 -6.60 -4.50 5.83
C ASP A 199 -6.11 -3.06 5.58
N GLY A 200 -4.80 -2.85 5.44
CA GLY A 200 -4.18 -1.56 5.13
C GLY A 200 -4.00 -0.62 6.32
N PHE A 201 -4.41 -1.03 7.53
CA PHE A 201 -4.26 -0.20 8.73
C PHE A 201 -2.97 -0.51 9.48
N GLY A 202 -2.40 0.50 10.14
CA GLY A 202 -1.26 0.35 11.03
C GLY A 202 -1.54 -0.65 12.17
N ARG A 203 -0.50 -1.39 12.59
CA ARG A 203 -0.60 -2.37 13.67
C ARG A 203 0.53 -2.28 14.69
N ALA A 204 0.19 -2.71 15.90
CA ALA A 204 1.15 -2.91 16.98
C ALA A 204 1.97 -4.19 16.77
N GLY A 205 3.14 -4.24 17.39
CA GLY A 205 3.97 -5.44 17.40
C GLY A 205 4.67 -5.72 16.07
N VAL A 206 4.79 -4.73 15.19
CA VAL A 206 5.58 -4.83 13.96
C VAL A 206 6.93 -4.17 14.18
N SER A 207 7.99 -4.89 13.86
CA SER A 207 9.34 -4.34 13.78
C SER A 207 9.72 -4.17 12.31
N PHE A 208 10.57 -3.19 12.01
CA PHE A 208 11.19 -3.11 10.70
C PHE A 208 12.70 -2.92 10.78
N SER A 209 13.39 -3.30 9.71
CA SER A 209 14.82 -3.07 9.48
C SER A 209 15.04 -2.48 8.09
N HIS A 210 16.21 -1.89 7.86
CA HIS A 210 16.58 -1.32 6.57
C HIS A 210 18.01 -1.63 6.15
N ASP A 211 18.22 -1.77 4.84
CA ASP A 211 19.51 -1.96 4.19
C ASP A 211 19.71 -0.95 3.05
N PRO A 212 20.80 -0.15 3.04
CA PRO A 212 21.89 -0.12 4.03
C PRO A 212 21.43 0.42 5.39
N ALA A 213 21.98 -0.16 6.46
CA ALA A 213 21.75 0.32 7.82
C ALA A 213 22.39 1.71 8.01
N SER A 214 21.58 2.77 7.87
CA SER A 214 21.96 4.17 8.02
C SER A 214 20.83 4.97 8.67
N GLY A 215 21.15 6.12 9.26
CA GLY A 215 20.15 6.96 9.94
C GLY A 215 19.65 6.41 11.27
N ASP A 216 18.72 7.14 11.86
CA ASP A 216 18.21 6.94 13.21
C ASP A 216 16.74 6.46 13.18
N GLN A 217 16.53 5.17 13.45
CA GLN A 217 15.20 4.55 13.45
C GLN A 217 14.39 4.93 14.69
N PHE A 218 13.08 5.11 14.51
CA PHE A 218 12.13 5.34 15.60
C PHE A 218 10.77 4.69 15.31
N TYR A 219 9.98 4.51 16.37
CA TYR A 219 8.54 4.22 16.30
C TYR A 219 7.77 5.40 16.91
N LEU A 220 6.57 5.68 16.44
CA LEU A 220 5.68 6.62 17.15
C LEU A 220 4.84 5.83 18.15
N ILE A 221 5.09 6.03 19.44
CA ILE A 221 4.34 5.44 20.54
C ILE A 221 3.46 6.52 21.15
N GLY A 222 2.14 6.40 20.99
CA GLY A 222 1.19 7.45 21.39
C GLY A 222 1.50 8.79 20.71
N LEU A 223 1.87 8.74 19.42
CA LEU A 223 2.31 9.90 18.60
C LEU A 223 3.61 10.57 19.07
N SER A 224 4.35 9.98 20.01
CA SER A 224 5.67 10.45 20.45
C SER A 224 6.76 9.54 19.89
N PRO A 225 7.85 10.07 19.32
CA PRO A 225 8.92 9.22 18.81
C PRO A 225 9.66 8.52 19.96
N ASP A 226 9.84 7.21 19.82
CA ASP A 226 10.62 6.35 20.71
C ASP A 226 11.66 5.58 19.88
N VAL A 227 12.93 5.82 20.18
CA VAL A 227 14.09 5.22 19.50
C VAL A 227 14.55 3.91 20.16
N THR A 228 13.94 3.58 21.29
CA THR A 228 14.23 2.37 22.08
C THR A 228 13.11 1.34 22.00
N ALA A 229 11.93 1.74 21.52
CA ALA A 229 10.82 0.84 21.24
C ALA A 229 11.26 -0.24 20.25
N PRO A 230 11.06 -1.53 20.56
CA PRO A 230 11.47 -2.60 19.66
C PRO A 230 10.45 -2.86 18.55
N ALA A 231 9.23 -2.36 18.68
CA ALA A 231 8.12 -2.54 17.75
C ALA A 231 7.12 -1.38 17.83
N SER A 232 6.24 -1.27 16.83
CA SER A 232 5.17 -0.27 16.75
C SER A 232 4.07 -0.45 17.81
N ASP A 233 3.33 0.64 18.05
CA ASP A 233 2.02 0.63 18.72
C ASP A 233 0.86 0.44 17.71
N GLU A 234 -0.39 0.57 18.17
CA GLU A 234 -1.57 0.38 17.31
C GLU A 234 -1.65 1.33 16.11
N SER A 235 -0.91 2.45 16.12
CA SER A 235 -0.87 3.36 14.99
C SER A 235 -0.05 2.82 13.83
N GLY A 236 0.87 1.87 14.08
CA GLY A 236 1.80 1.33 13.09
C GLY A 236 2.81 2.36 12.55
N ASN A 237 2.84 3.59 13.04
CA ASN A 237 3.72 4.62 12.48
C ASN A 237 5.16 4.43 12.95
N SER A 238 6.09 4.48 12.00
CA SER A 238 7.51 4.36 12.27
C SER A 238 8.31 5.17 11.27
N GLY A 239 9.63 5.30 11.46
CA GLY A 239 10.43 6.02 10.49
C GLY A 239 11.92 5.94 10.75
N VAL A 240 12.67 6.62 9.88
CA VAL A 240 14.11 6.78 10.00
C VAL A 240 14.48 8.22 9.69
N PHE A 241 15.18 8.88 10.61
CA PHE A 241 15.77 10.19 10.36
C PHE A 241 17.18 10.07 9.78
N ASN A 242 17.63 11.11 9.06
CA ASN A 242 19.02 11.27 8.61
C ASN A 242 19.58 10.07 7.81
N MET A 243 18.75 9.49 6.96
CA MET A 243 19.13 8.36 6.10
C MET A 243 19.98 8.83 4.91
N ASP A 244 20.98 8.03 4.53
CA ASP A 244 21.80 8.30 3.35
C ASP A 244 20.95 8.31 2.07
N PRO A 245 21.11 9.32 1.18
CA PRO A 245 20.41 9.32 -0.10
C PRO A 245 20.77 8.11 -0.95
N GLY A 246 19.76 7.52 -1.60
CA GLY A 246 19.91 6.31 -2.41
C GLY A 246 18.70 5.40 -2.31
N PHE A 247 18.84 4.18 -2.82
CA PHE A 247 17.80 3.16 -2.65
C PHE A 247 18.01 2.41 -1.35
N VAL A 248 16.92 2.27 -0.59
CA VAL A 248 16.90 1.59 0.70
C VAL A 248 15.82 0.52 0.66
N THR A 249 16.15 -0.67 1.13
CA THR A 249 15.20 -1.76 1.28
C THR A 249 14.74 -1.81 2.73
N LEU A 250 13.44 -1.69 2.96
CA LEU A 250 12.80 -1.84 4.25
C LEU A 250 12.16 -3.23 4.34
N THR A 251 12.29 -3.88 5.49
CA THR A 251 11.70 -5.20 5.74
C THR A 251 10.93 -5.15 7.04
N ALA A 252 9.64 -5.49 7.02
CA ALA A 252 8.79 -5.62 8.19
C ALA A 252 8.65 -7.07 8.63
N THR A 253 8.62 -7.27 9.95
CA THR A 253 8.43 -8.56 10.60
C THR A 253 7.55 -8.41 11.83
N LEU A 254 6.82 -9.47 12.18
CA LEU A 254 6.17 -9.55 13.49
C LEU A 254 7.24 -9.64 14.58
N HIS A 255 7.21 -8.72 15.53
CA HIS A 255 8.25 -8.59 16.55
C HIS A 255 8.41 -9.86 17.40
N GLU A 256 7.30 -10.48 17.80
CA GLU A 256 7.33 -11.63 18.71
C GLU A 256 7.82 -12.92 18.03
N THR A 257 7.50 -13.11 16.74
CA THR A 257 7.73 -14.37 16.03
C THR A 257 8.87 -14.28 15.01
N GLY A 258 9.25 -13.07 14.59
CA GLY A 258 10.14 -12.83 13.46
C GLY A 258 9.51 -13.18 12.10
N GLU A 259 8.20 -13.45 12.05
CA GLU A 259 7.50 -13.79 10.82
C GLU A 259 7.53 -12.62 9.85
N PHE A 260 7.83 -12.91 8.58
CA PHE A 260 7.92 -11.91 7.53
C PHE A 260 6.54 -11.33 7.21
N ILE A 261 6.45 -10.00 7.20
CA ILE A 261 5.25 -9.29 6.72
C ILE A 261 5.47 -8.90 5.27
N GLY A 262 6.47 -8.05 5.02
CA GLY A 262 6.71 -7.53 3.69
C GLY A 262 8.02 -6.81 3.55
N LEU A 263 8.37 -6.53 2.30
CA LEU A 263 9.59 -5.82 1.91
C LEU A 263 9.26 -4.78 0.85
N GLN A 264 9.84 -3.59 1.01
CA GLN A 264 9.72 -2.54 0.00
C GLN A 264 11.05 -1.83 -0.20
N ARG A 265 11.41 -1.63 -1.48
CA ARG A 265 12.55 -0.82 -1.87
C ARG A 265 12.08 0.57 -2.25
N VAL A 266 12.61 1.57 -1.57
CA VAL A 266 12.25 2.98 -1.75
C VAL A 266 13.46 3.83 -2.10
N LEU A 267 13.19 4.98 -2.72
CA LEU A 267 14.19 6.00 -2.97
C LEU A 267 14.18 7.00 -1.81
N VAL A 268 15.36 7.37 -1.34
CA VAL A 268 15.59 8.43 -0.36
C VAL A 268 16.40 9.53 -1.03
N ARG A 269 15.94 10.78 -0.93
CA ARG A 269 16.65 11.96 -1.44
C ARG A 269 16.99 12.92 -0.30
N ALA A 270 18.13 13.61 -0.44
CA ALA A 270 18.53 14.66 0.49
C ALA A 270 17.44 15.73 0.61
N GLY A 271 17.15 16.16 1.84
CA GLY A 271 16.16 17.19 2.13
C GLY A 271 14.70 16.78 1.90
N SER A 272 14.44 15.49 1.68
CA SER A 272 13.10 14.96 1.43
C SER A 272 12.62 13.98 2.51
N MET A 273 11.30 13.82 2.57
CA MET A 273 10.61 12.75 3.29
C MET A 273 10.11 11.73 2.27
N THR A 274 10.41 10.45 2.45
CA THR A 274 9.79 9.37 1.68
C THR A 274 8.68 8.75 2.53
N TYR A 275 7.44 8.80 2.03
CA TYR A 275 6.26 8.23 2.68
C TYR A 275 5.93 6.88 2.05
N MET A 276 5.71 5.85 2.85
CA MET A 276 5.34 4.54 2.31
C MET A 276 4.58 3.66 3.31
N ASP A 277 3.84 2.68 2.80
CA ASP A 277 3.15 1.68 3.60
C ASP A 277 3.87 0.35 3.48
N LEU A 278 4.40 -0.15 4.60
CA LEU A 278 5.11 -1.43 4.67
C LEU A 278 4.13 -2.51 5.14
N GLY A 279 3.33 -3.02 4.20
CA GLY A 279 2.35 -4.07 4.42
C GLY A 279 2.78 -5.45 3.90
N PRO A 280 1.89 -6.45 4.00
CA PRO A 280 2.12 -7.79 3.48
C PRO A 280 2.56 -7.84 2.01
N SER A 281 3.59 -8.63 1.68
CA SER A 281 4.05 -8.86 0.30
C SER A 281 4.27 -10.36 -0.01
N SER A 282 4.44 -10.70 -1.30
CA SER A 282 4.52 -12.09 -1.78
C SER A 282 5.76 -12.89 -1.38
N GLY A 283 6.69 -12.28 -0.63
CA GLY A 283 7.89 -12.92 -0.07
C GLY A 283 9.10 -11.97 0.02
N PRO A 284 10.19 -12.41 0.67
CA PRO A 284 11.47 -11.72 0.70
C PRO A 284 12.27 -11.85 -0.62
#